data_AF-A0A5R9A8L4-F1
#
_entry.id   AF-A0A5R9A8L4-F1
#
_cell.length_a   1.000
_cell.length_b   1.000
_cell.length_c   1.000
_cell.angle_alpha   90.00
_cell.angle_beta   90.00
_cell.angle_gamma   90.00
#
_symmetry.space_group_name_H-M   'P 1'
#
loop_
_entity.id
_entity.type
_entity.pdbx_description
1 polymer ?
#
loop_
_entity_poly.entity_id
_entity_poly.type
_entity_poly.pdbx_seq_one_letter_code
_entity_poly.pdbx_strand_id
1 'polypeptide(L)' 'MSEPELKKGQSFTYLDQYETVEARVIYARTIEGFSAFKIHVNGRPVVITRAFILMLDKLNDLIGKYQLIESKSK' A
#
# COMPACT_ATOMS: atom_id res chain seq x y z
N MET A 1 -2.80 4.15 -9.20
CA MET A 1 -3.67 4.09 -8.00
C MET A 1 -4.21 5.47 -7.64
N SER A 2 -5.50 5.54 -7.29
CA SER A 2 -6.20 6.72 -6.79
C SER A 2 -6.99 6.40 -5.50
N GLU A 3 -7.34 7.43 -4.73
CA GLU A 3 -8.11 7.29 -3.50
C GLU A 3 -9.46 6.57 -3.70
N PRO A 4 -10.26 6.89 -4.74
CA PRO A 4 -11.54 6.23 -4.98
C PRO A 4 -11.39 4.75 -5.30
N GLU A 5 -10.34 4.34 -6.01
CA GLU A 5 -10.07 2.94 -6.32
C GLU A 5 -9.82 2.12 -5.05
N LEU A 6 -8.95 2.60 -4.17
CA LEU A 6 -8.71 1.98 -2.87
C LEU A 6 -9.98 1.92 -2.04
N LYS A 7 -10.76 3.02 -1.97
CA LYS A 7 -12.03 3.06 -1.22
C LYS A 7 -13.07 2.07 -1.74
N LYS A 8 -13.02 1.71 -3.02
CA LYS A 8 -13.86 0.64 -3.63
C LYS A 8 -13.36 -0.77 -3.32
N GLY A 9 -12.31 -0.90 -2.51
CA GLY A 9 -11.74 -2.18 -2.10
C GLY A 9 -10.66 -2.72 -3.03
N GLN A 10 -10.21 -1.96 -4.03
CA GLN A 10 -9.04 -2.38 -4.81
C GLN A 10 -7.81 -2.42 -3.91
N SER A 11 -6.95 -3.40 -4.16
CA SER A 11 -5.61 -3.48 -3.57
C SER A 11 -4.57 -3.44 -4.66
N PHE A 12 -3.46 -2.79 -4.38
CA PHE A 12 -2.34 -2.72 -5.29
C PHE A 12 -1.13 -3.37 -4.63
N THR A 13 -0.40 -4.15 -5.41
CA THR A 13 0.80 -4.85 -4.95
C THR A 13 1.99 -4.35 -5.74
N TYR A 14 3.09 -4.13 -5.06
CA TYR A 14 4.36 -3.69 -5.63
C TYR A 14 5.43 -4.69 -5.21
N LEU A 15 6.33 -5.01 -6.14
CA LEU A 15 7.40 -5.98 -5.94
C LEU A 15 8.73 -5.35 -6.35
N ASP A 16 9.83 -5.70 -5.68
CA ASP A 16 11.17 -5.44 -6.21
C ASP A 16 11.47 -6.38 -7.40
N GLN A 17 12.57 -6.13 -8.11
CA GLN A 17 12.96 -6.91 -9.29
C GLN A 17 13.18 -8.41 -9.02
N TYR A 18 13.40 -8.79 -7.76
CA TYR A 18 13.65 -10.17 -7.34
C TYR A 18 12.46 -10.80 -6.59
N GLU A 19 11.33 -10.09 -6.46
CA GLU A 19 10.14 -10.52 -5.70
C GLU A 19 10.43 -10.87 -4.22
N THR A 20 11.49 -10.31 -3.65
CA THR A 20 11.88 -10.48 -2.24
C THR A 20 11.22 -9.48 -1.31
N VAL A 21 10.80 -8.33 -1.85
CA VAL A 21 10.09 -7.28 -1.13
C VAL A 21 8.75 -7.03 -1.80
N GLU A 22 7.68 -7.34 -1.09
CA GLU A 22 6.30 -7.05 -1.46
C GLU A 22 5.78 -5.88 -0.62
N ALA A 23 5.28 -4.84 -1.28
CA ALA A 23 4.46 -3.82 -0.64
C ALA A 23 3.01 -3.92 -1.13
N ARG A 24 2.07 -4.09 -0.22
CA ARG A 24 0.64 -4.12 -0.51
C ARG A 24 -0.07 -2.91 0.07
N VAL A 25 -0.84 -2.23 -0.75
CA VAL A 25 -1.63 -1.07 -0.37
C VAL A 25 -3.11 -1.42 -0.41
N ILE A 26 -3.80 -1.23 0.70
CA ILE A 26 -5.23 -1.50 0.86
C ILE A 26 -5.94 -0.38 1.61
N TYR A 27 -7.25 -0.30 1.46
CA TYR A 27 -8.13 0.47 2.33
C TYR A 27 -9.05 -0.48 3.08
N ALA A 28 -9.02 -0.41 4.42
CA ALA A 28 -9.74 -1.36 5.26
C ALA A 28 -10.21 -0.70 6.56
N ARG A 29 -11.17 -1.35 7.22
CA ARG A 29 -11.62 -0.99 8.57
C ARG A 29 -10.63 -1.51 9.61
N THR A 30 -10.24 -0.66 10.55
CA THR A 30 -9.43 -1.04 11.70
C THR A 30 -10.28 -1.78 12.73
N ILE A 31 -9.62 -2.45 13.68
CA ILE A 31 -10.27 -3.12 14.81
C ILE A 31 -11.07 -2.11 15.65
N GLU A 32 -10.59 -0.86 15.72
CA GLU A 32 -11.22 0.26 16.41
C GLU A 32 -12.40 0.89 15.62
N GLY A 33 -12.77 0.30 14.48
CA GLY A 33 -14.01 0.60 13.79
C GLY A 33 -13.97 1.77 12.80
N PHE A 34 -12.82 2.39 12.56
CA PHE A 34 -12.65 3.44 11.54
C PHE A 34 -11.97 2.89 10.27
N SER A 35 -12.15 3.57 9.14
CA SER A 35 -11.49 3.20 7.89
C SER A 35 -10.16 3.93 7.73
N ALA A 36 -9.16 3.22 7.22
CA ALA A 36 -7.82 3.76 6.99
C ALA A 36 -7.14 3.11 5.77
N PHE A 37 -6.24 3.86 5.15
CA PHE A 37 -5.29 3.33 4.19
C PHE A 37 -4.15 2.65 4.95
N LYS A 38 -3.68 1.53 4.40
CA LYS A 38 -2.67 0.70 5.02
C LYS A 38 -1.68 0.22 3.98
N ILE A 39 -0.40 0.34 4.33
CA ILE A 39 0.70 -0.28 3.58
C ILE A 39 1.25 -1.41 4.44
N HIS A 40 1.32 -2.59 3.84
CA HIS A 40 2.08 -3.72 4.37
C HIS A 40 3.34 -3.93 3.55
N VAL A 41 4.46 -4.22 4.20
CA VAL A 41 5.68 -4.67 3.55
C VAL A 41 6.01 -6.07 4.07
N ASN A 42 6.12 -7.05 3.16
CA ASN A 42 6.31 -8.47 3.49
C ASN A 42 5.33 -8.96 4.57
N GLY A 43 4.05 -8.62 4.40
CA GLY A 43 2.97 -8.96 5.34
C GLY A 43 2.94 -8.15 6.64
N ARG A 44 3.93 -7.29 6.92
CA ARG A 44 3.98 -6.48 8.15
C ARG A 44 3.45 -5.06 7.92
N PRO A 45 2.60 -4.53 8.79
CA PRO A 45 2.10 -3.16 8.66
C PRO A 45 3.24 -2.15 8.87
N VAL A 46 3.44 -1.24 7.92
CA VAL A 46 4.44 -0.17 8.04
C VAL A 46 3.82 1.22 8.17
N VAL A 47 2.64 1.43 7.59
CA VAL A 47 1.87 2.66 7.71
C VAL A 47 0.38 2.35 7.80
N ILE A 48 -0.30 3.06 8.69
CA ILE A 48 -1.76 3.10 8.82
C ILE A 48 -2.13 4.58 8.97
N THR A 49 -2.94 5.10 8.06
CA THR A 49 -3.35 6.51 8.10
C THR A 49 -4.72 6.72 7.48
N ARG A 50 -5.44 7.73 7.96
CA ARG A 50 -6.70 8.16 7.34
C ARG A 50 -6.47 9.11 6.16
N ALA A 51 -5.26 9.67 6.04
CA ALA A 51 -4.92 10.62 4.99
C ALA A 51 -4.27 9.90 3.81
N PHE A 52 -4.92 10.00 2.63
CA PHE A 52 -4.44 9.37 1.40
C PHE A 52 -3.06 9.91 0.96
N ILE A 53 -2.84 11.23 1.06
CA ILE A 53 -1.58 11.87 0.68
C ILE A 53 -0.39 11.31 1.47
N LEU A 54 -0.51 11.20 2.80
CA LEU A 54 0.55 10.64 3.65
C LEU A 54 0.86 9.17 3.32
N MET A 55 -0.15 8.41 2.89
CA MET A 55 0.05 7.04 2.43
C MET A 55 0.82 7.02 1.11
N LEU A 56 0.46 7.87 0.15
CA LEU A 56 1.17 7.98 -1.13
C LEU A 56 2.63 8.40 -0.94
N ASP A 57 2.90 9.40 -0.09
CA ASP A 57 4.26 9.84 0.20
C ASP A 57 5.10 8.68 0.73
N LYS A 58 4.56 7.90 1.68
CA LYS A 58 5.26 6.72 2.19
C LYS A 58 5.48 5.67 1.13
N LEU A 59 4.48 5.41 0.29
CA LEU A 59 4.61 4.45 -0.80
C LEU A 59 5.74 4.85 -1.76
N ASN A 60 5.82 6.13 -2.13
CA ASN A 60 6.87 6.66 -2.99
C ASN A 60 8.26 6.50 -2.36
N ASP A 61 8.39 6.74 -1.05
CA ASP A 61 9.65 6.48 -0.31
C ASP A 61 10.06 5.00 -0.41
N LEU A 62 9.10 4.09 -0.24
CA LEU A 62 9.34 2.64 -0.32
C LEU A 62 9.71 2.20 -1.74
N ILE A 63 9.03 2.74 -2.75
CA ILE A 63 9.34 2.53 -4.17
C ILE A 63 10.79 2.95 -4.46
N GLY A 64 11.19 4.15 -4.04
CA GLY A 64 12.56 4.62 -4.24
C GLY A 64 13.60 3.77 -3.50
N LYS A 65 13.31 3.40 -2.24
CA LYS A 65 14.23 2.64 -1.39
C LYS A 65 14.46 1.20 -1.86
N TYR A 66 13.39 0.50 -2.25
CA TYR A 66 13.45 -0.91 -2.62
C TYR A 66 13.31 -1.15 -4.12
N GLN A 67 13.30 -0.08 -4.93
CA GLN A 67 13.12 -0.14 -6.39
C GLN A 67 11.85 -0.92 -6.77
N LEU A 68 10.76 -0.68 -6.04
CA LEU A 68 9.51 -1.42 -6.24
C LEU A 68 8.82 -1.02 -7.54
N ILE A 69 8.20 -1.98 -8.21
CA ILE A 69 7.43 -1.81 -9.43
C ILE A 69 6.02 -2.32 -9.16
N GLU A 70 5.01 -1.61 -9.66
CA GLU A 70 3.63 -2.07 -9.54
C GLU A 70 3.46 -3.41 -10.24
N SER A 71 3.10 -4.44 -9.46
CA SER A 71 2.72 -5.73 -9.99
C SER A 71 1.34 -5.58 -10.60
N LYS A 72 1.29 -5.53 -11.94
CA LYS A 72 0.02 -5.68 -12.65
C LYS A 72 -0.48 -7.08 -12.36
N SER A 73 -1.44 -7.21 -11.44
CA SER A 73 -2.14 -8.47 -11.24
C SER A 73 -2.64 -8.97 -12.60
N LYS A 74 -2.25 -10.20 -12.94
CA LYS A 74 -2.77 -10.96 -14.09
C LYS A 74 -4.27 -11.21 -13.93
#